data_AF-A0ABD0QLX5-F1
#
_entry.id   AF-A0ABD0QLX5-F1
#
_cell.length_a   1.000
_cell.length_b   1.000
_cell.length_c   1.000
_cell.angle_alpha   90.00
_cell.angle_beta   90.00
_cell.angle_gamma   90.00
#
_symmetry.space_group_name_H-M   'P 1'
#
loop_
_entity.id
_entity.type
_entity.pdbx_description
1 polymer ?
#
loop_
_entity_poly.entity_id
_entity_poly.type
_entity_poly.pdbx_seq_one_letter_code
_entity_poly.pdbx_strand_id
1 'polypeptide(L)' 'MDPSITLWQFLLHLLDDQSQKHLISWTSGDGEFKLLDAEEVARLWGLRKNKTNMNYDKLSRALRYYYDK' A
#
# COMPACT_ATOMS: atom_id res chain seq x y z
N MET A 1 -9.39 -12.77 -7.06
CA MET A 1 -8.84 -11.45 -6.69
C MET A 1 -9.17 -10.45 -7.78
N ASP A 2 -9.74 -9.31 -7.42
CA ASP A 2 -10.22 -8.30 -8.38
C ASP A 2 -9.08 -7.56 -9.10
N PRO A 3 -8.88 -7.70 -10.42
CA PRO A 3 -7.80 -7.02 -11.15
C PRO A 3 -7.94 -5.49 -11.16
N SER A 4 -9.13 -4.95 -10.87
CA SER A 4 -9.43 -3.52 -10.88
C SER A 4 -9.04 -2.78 -9.60
N ILE A 5 -8.56 -3.48 -8.57
CA ILE A 5 -8.17 -2.85 -7.30
C ILE A 5 -7.21 -1.68 -7.52
N THR A 6 -7.51 -0.57 -6.84
CA THR A 6 -6.68 0.64 -6.80
C THR A 6 -5.65 0.55 -5.67
N LEU A 7 -4.65 1.43 -5.68
CA LEU A 7 -3.60 1.42 -4.66
C LEU A 7 -4.17 1.73 -3.26
N TRP A 8 -5.04 2.73 -3.12
CA TRP A 8 -5.62 3.06 -1.80
C TRP A 8 -6.46 1.91 -1.22
N GLN A 9 -7.26 1.21 -2.05
CA GLN A 9 -8.02 0.04 -1.60
C GLN A 9 -7.10 -1.10 -1.16
N PHE A 10 -6.00 -1.31 -1.88
CA PHE A 10 -4.99 -2.29 -1.49
C PHE A 10 -4.35 -1.96 -0.14
N LEU A 11 -3.99 -0.70 0.09
CA LEU A 11 -3.40 -0.26 1.36
C LEU A 11 -4.39 -0.41 2.53
N LEU A 12 -5.67 -0.07 2.31
CA LEU A 12 -6.71 -0.31 3.30
C LEU A 12 -6.88 -1.79 3.65
N HIS A 13 -6.84 -2.69 2.67
CA HIS A 13 -6.87 -4.13 2.95
C HIS A 13 -5.67 -4.60 3.78
N LEU A 14 -4.47 -4.09 3.52
CA LEU A 14 -3.31 -4.41 4.36
C LEU A 14 -3.44 -3.84 5.78
N LEU A 15 -4.03 -2.65 5.92
CA LEU A 15 -4.26 -2.00 7.21
C LEU A 15 -5.32 -2.71 8.07
N ASP A 16 -6.27 -3.40 7.45
CA ASP A 16 -7.31 -4.18 8.14
C ASP A 16 -6.79 -5.55 8.61
N ASP A 17 -5.82 -6.12 7.89
CA ASP A 17 -5.21 -7.42 8.21
C ASP A 17 -4.18 -7.31 9.36
N GLN A 18 -4.56 -7.83 10.52
CA GLN A 18 -3.72 -7.83 11.73
C GLN A 18 -2.38 -8.56 11.54
N SER A 19 -2.29 -9.51 10.61
CA SER A 19 -1.03 -10.22 10.31
C SER A 19 -0.01 -9.33 9.58
N GLN A 20 -0.48 -8.29 8.89
CA GLN A 20 0.34 -7.36 8.10
C GLN A 20 0.76 -6.11 8.89
N LYS A 21 0.42 -6.03 10.19
CA LYS A 21 0.74 -4.89 11.06
C LYS A 21 2.22 -4.52 11.13
N HIS A 22 3.11 -5.45 10.82
CA HIS A 22 4.56 -5.21 10.77
C HIS A 22 5.01 -4.51 9.47
N LEU A 23 4.15 -4.46 8.45
CA LEU A 23 4.41 -3.81 7.16
C LEU A 23 3.79 -2.41 7.09
N ILE A 24 2.56 -2.27 7.60
CA ILE A 24 1.77 -1.03 7.56
C ILE A 24 0.84 -0.98 8.77
N SER A 25 0.71 0.19 9.38
CA SER A 25 -0.18 0.36 10.54
C SER A 25 -0.79 1.75 10.59
N TRP A 26 -2.01 1.83 11.14
CA TRP A 26 -2.60 3.10 11.57
C TRP A 26 -1.73 3.74 12.66
N THR A 27 -1.53 5.05 12.57
CA THR A 27 -0.84 5.85 13.59
C THR A 27 -1.81 6.71 14.40
N SER A 28 -3.02 6.90 13.88
CA SER A 28 -4.10 7.65 14.51
C SER A 28 -5.47 7.06 14.18
N GLY A 29 -6.54 7.63 14.77
CA GLY A 29 -7.92 7.28 14.45
C GLY A 29 -8.55 8.08 13.29
N ASP A 30 -7.85 9.07 12.73
CA ASP A 30 -8.34 9.97 11.68
C ASP A 30 -7.83 9.62 10.28
N GLY A 31 -7.30 8.40 10.11
CA GLY A 31 -6.84 7.90 8.82
C GLY A 31 -5.36 8.12 8.53
N GLU A 32 -4.56 8.56 9.52
CA GLU A 32 -3.11 8.57 9.41
C GLU A 32 -2.55 7.16 9.56
N PHE A 33 -1.66 6.78 8.66
CA PHE A 33 -0.96 5.50 8.68
C PHE A 33 0.50 5.65 8.32
N LYS A 34 1.29 4.63 8.66
CA LYS A 34 2.71 4.55 8.33
C LYS A 34 3.04 3.22 7.66
N LEU A 35 3.87 3.30 6.62
CA LEU A 35 4.57 2.16 6.05
C LEU A 35 5.79 1.84 6.94
N LEU A 36 5.75 0.71 7.62
CA LEU A 36 6.83 0.22 8.48
C LEU A 36 7.89 -0.52 7.66
N ASP A 37 7.45 -1.30 6.66
CA ASP A 37 8.30 -1.90 5.64
C ASP A 37 7.77 -1.52 4.24
N ALA A 38 8.23 -0.39 3.75
CA ALA A 38 7.73 0.21 2.52
C ALA A 38 8.08 -0.61 1.27
N GLU A 39 9.22 -1.30 1.27
CA GLU A 39 9.64 -2.14 0.14
C GLU A 39 8.81 -3.43 0.07
N GLU A 40 8.52 -4.06 1.20
CA GLU A 40 7.68 -5.26 1.21
C GLU A 40 6.23 -4.93 0.82
N VAL A 41 5.69 -3.79 1.27
CA VAL A 41 4.38 -3.30 0.79
C VAL A 41 4.38 -3.09 -0.72
N ALA A 42 5.45 -2.53 -1.27
CA ALA A 42 5.59 -2.35 -2.71
C ALA A 42 5.71 -3.68 -3.47
N ARG A 43 6.43 -4.66 -2.91
CA ARG A 43 6.53 -6.02 -3.46
C ARG A 43 5.15 -6.69 -3.51
N LEU A 44 4.38 -6.62 -2.43
CA LEU A 44 3.01 -7.14 -2.36
C LEU A 44 2.08 -6.44 -3.35
N TRP A 45 2.22 -5.12 -3.52
CA TRP A 45 1.49 -4.39 -4.57
C TRP A 45 1.87 -4.86 -5.98
N GLY A 46 3.15 -5.09 -6.22
CA GLY A 46 3.67 -5.68 -7.44
C GLY A 46 3.04 -7.04 -7.74
N LEU A 47 3.02 -7.94 -6.75
CA LEU A 47 2.37 -9.24 -6.86
C LEU A 47 0.87 -9.08 -7.17
N ARG A 48 0.19 -8.16 -6.50
CA ARG A 48 -1.25 -7.91 -6.67
C ARG A 48 -1.62 -7.43 -8.07
N LYS A 49 -0.73 -6.70 -8.75
CA LYS A 49 -0.93 -6.14 -10.10
C LYS A 49 -0.12 -6.88 -11.19
N ASN A 50 0.53 -7.98 -10.85
CA ASN A 50 1.43 -8.72 -11.73
C ASN A 50 2.52 -7.81 -12.36
N LYS A 51 3.17 -7.00 -11.52
CA LYS A 51 4.27 -6.08 -11.86
C LYS A 51 5.49 -6.43 -11.02
N THR A 52 6.32 -7.35 -11.52
CA THR A 52 7.52 -7.86 -10.83
C THR A 52 8.56 -6.79 -10.52
N ASN A 53 8.58 -5.68 -11.28
CA ASN A 53 9.51 -4.57 -11.09
C ASN A 53 8.94 -3.45 -10.19
N MET A 54 7.91 -3.70 -9.39
CA MET A 54 7.38 -2.73 -8.44
C MET A 54 8.34 -2.57 -7.25
N ASN A 55 8.52 -1.33 -6.80
CA ASN A 55 9.35 -0.96 -5.65
C ASN A 55 8.76 0.29 -4.96
N TYR A 56 9.31 0.67 -3.81
CA TYR A 56 8.75 1.80 -3.06
C TYR A 56 8.81 3.12 -3.82
N ASP A 57 9.86 3.39 -4.60
CA ASP A 57 9.96 4.62 -5.41
C ASP A 57 8.76 4.79 -6.36
N LYS A 58 8.36 3.72 -7.04
CA LYS A 58 7.21 3.72 -7.96
C LYS A 58 5.89 3.79 -7.21
N LEU A 59 5.75 3.05 -6.11
CA LEU A 59 4.55 3.08 -5.28
C LEU A 59 4.34 4.47 -4.67
N SER A 60 5.38 5.07 -4.10
CA SER A 60 5.34 6.41 -3.52
C SER A 60 4.98 7.47 -4.57
N ARG A 61 5.44 7.30 -5.82
CA ARG A 61 5.02 8.18 -6.93
C ARG A 61 3.53 8.09 -7.21
N ALA A 62 2.94 6.90 -7.11
CA ALA A 62 1.50 6.70 -7.24
C ALA A 62 0.73 7.31 -6.07
N LEU A 63 1.24 7.19 -4.83
CA LEU A 63 0.67 7.84 -3.65
C LEU A 63 0.61 9.36 -3.80
N ARG A 64 1.67 9.98 -4.33
CA ARG A 64 1.70 11.44 -4.55
C ARG A 64 0.61 11.94 -5.50
N TYR A 65 0.10 11.10 -6.41
CA TYR A 65 -1.04 11.49 -7.25
C TYR A 65 -2.37 11.58 -6.49
N TYR A 66 -2.44 11.10 -5.24
CA TYR A 66 -3.61 11.28 -4.37
C TYR A 66 -3.61 12.63 -3.65
N TYR A 67 -2.51 13.39 -3.65
CA TYR A 67 -2.48 14.70 -2.99
C TYR A 67 -3.26 15.76 -3.75
N ASP A 68 -3.25 15.67 -5.08
CA ASP A 68 -3.91 16.63 -5.97
C ASP A 68 -5.35 16.21 -6.33
N LYS A 69 -5.88 15.18 -5.65
CA LYS A 69 -7.17 14.54 -5.92
C LYS A 69 -8.27 15.04 -4.98
#